data_AF-A0A373NQT3-F1
#
_entry.id   AF-A0A373NQT3-F1
#
_cell.length_a   1.000
_cell.length_b   1.000
_cell.length_c   1.000
_cell.angle_alpha   90.00
_cell.angle_beta   90.00
_cell.angle_gamma   90.00
#
_symmetry.space_group_name_H-M   'P 1'
#
loop_
_entity.id
_entity.type
_entity.pdbx_description
1 polymer ?
#
loop_
_entity_poly.entity_id
_entity_poly.type
_entity_poly.pdbx_seq_one_letter_code
_entity_poly.pdbx_strand_id
1 'polypeptide(L)' 'MIKKISNFWFKRKTDNLTKIPLFIMMFNWRKFQKDGKNGSCLLYALYPDIAKDAFLREKLQECVDYIRDNYDMETFTKI' A
#
# COMPACT_ATOMS: atom_id res chain seq x y z
N MET A 1 0.76 22.66 -13.17
CA MET A 1 -0.47 21.90 -12.88
C MET A 1 -0.23 20.58 -12.15
N ILE A 2 0.74 19.76 -12.57
CA ILE A 2 1.05 18.44 -11.98
C ILE A 2 1.35 18.51 -10.46
N LYS A 3 2.15 19.50 -10.00
CA LYS A 3 2.42 19.73 -8.57
C LYS A 3 1.17 20.08 -7.73
N LYS A 4 0.17 20.76 -8.33
CA LYS A 4 -1.10 21.11 -7.64
C LYS A 4 -1.98 19.86 -7.46
N ILE A 5 -2.01 18.99 -8.47
CA ILE A 5 -2.77 17.73 -8.43
C ILE A 5 -2.12 16.75 -7.46
N SER A 6 -0.78 16.64 -7.44
CA SER A 6 -0.08 15.81 -6.44
C SER A 6 -0.37 16.31 -5.03
N ASN A 7 -0.31 17.63 -4.78
CA ASN A 7 -0.66 18.20 -3.48
C ASN A 7 -2.12 17.94 -3.07
N PHE A 8 -3.06 17.93 -4.00
CA PHE A 8 -4.47 17.65 -3.69
C PHE A 8 -4.70 16.19 -3.33
N TRP A 9 -4.08 15.27 -4.08
CA TRP A 9 -4.14 13.83 -3.81
C TRP A 9 -3.48 13.48 -2.46
N PHE A 10 -2.31 14.07 -2.18
CA PHE A 10 -1.65 13.96 -0.88
C PHE A 10 -2.50 14.56 0.25
N LYS A 11 -3.11 15.74 0.07
CA LYS A 11 -4.01 16.34 1.07
C LYS A 11 -5.22 15.46 1.38
N ARG A 12 -5.83 14.83 0.37
CA ARG A 12 -6.93 13.88 0.55
C ARG A 12 -6.52 12.63 1.32
N LYS A 13 -5.31 12.12 1.09
CA LYS A 13 -4.78 10.97 1.81
C LYS A 13 -4.34 11.29 3.24
N THR A 14 -4.10 12.56 3.55
CA THR A 14 -3.54 12.99 4.83
C THR A 14 -4.51 13.78 5.72
N ASP A 15 -5.80 13.85 5.36
CA ASP A 15 -6.79 14.73 6.01
C ASP A 15 -6.24 16.15 6.27
N ASN A 16 -5.73 16.81 5.23
CA ASN A 16 -5.06 18.11 5.35
C ASN A 16 -3.86 18.11 6.33
N LEU A 17 -3.06 17.03 6.32
CA LEU A 17 -1.90 16.81 7.21
C LEU A 17 -2.24 16.55 8.68
N THR A 18 -3.51 16.38 9.04
CA THR A 18 -3.89 15.99 10.42
C THR A 18 -3.60 14.51 10.71
N LYS A 19 -3.57 13.67 9.66
CA LYS A 19 -3.24 12.24 9.77
C LYS A 19 -2.33 11.84 8.63
N ILE A 20 -1.08 11.51 8.89
CA ILE A 20 -0.13 11.14 7.85
C ILE A 20 0.04 9.62 7.86
N PRO A 21 -0.27 8.89 6.77
CA PRO A 21 -0.03 7.46 6.71
C PRO A 21 1.48 7.22 6.69
N LEU A 22 1.96 6.46 7.67
CA LEU A 22 3.37 6.09 7.77
C LEU A 22 3.76 4.94 6.83
N PHE A 23 2.79 4.08 6.54
CA PHE A 23 2.89 3.06 5.50
C PHE A 23 1.54 2.88 4.81
N ILE A 24 1.57 2.47 3.55
CA ILE A 24 0.38 2.15 2.77
C ILE A 24 0.63 0.83 2.05
N MET A 25 -0.20 -0.16 2.33
CA MET A 25 -0.31 -1.36 1.53
C MET A 25 -1.42 -1.18 0.49
N MET A 26 -1.18 -1.61 -0.74
CA MET A 26 -2.17 -1.57 -1.81
C MET A 26 -2.32 -2.93 -2.47
N PHE A 27 -3.56 -3.24 -2.81
CA PHE A 27 -3.90 -4.36 -3.66
C PHE A 27 -4.13 -3.90 -5.11
N ASN A 28 -3.30 -4.41 -6.03
CA ASN A 28 -3.42 -4.14 -7.46
C ASN A 28 -4.31 -5.20 -8.11
N TRP A 29 -5.61 -4.90 -8.16
CA TRP A 29 -6.63 -5.78 -8.76
C TRP A 29 -6.32 -6.17 -10.20
N ARG A 30 -5.91 -5.22 -11.04
CA ARG A 30 -5.59 -5.51 -12.45
C ARG A 30 -4.44 -6.49 -12.59
N LYS A 31 -3.41 -6.34 -11.76
CA LYS A 31 -2.28 -7.27 -11.73
C LYS A 31 -2.70 -8.64 -11.20
N PHE A 32 -3.53 -8.69 -10.17
CA PHE A 32 -4.08 -9.93 -9.65
C PHE A 32 -4.83 -10.73 -10.72
N GLN A 33 -5.68 -10.07 -11.51
CA GLN A 33 -6.43 -10.71 -12.58
C GLN A 33 -5.52 -11.29 -13.69
N LYS A 34 -4.37 -10.68 -13.94
CA LYS A 34 -3.45 -11.08 -15.01
C LYS A 34 -2.41 -12.11 -14.56
N ASP A 35 -1.78 -11.86 -13.42
CA ASP A 35 -0.58 -12.56 -12.96
C ASP A 35 -0.83 -13.36 -11.67
N GLY A 36 -2.05 -13.32 -11.13
CA GLY A 36 -2.43 -13.98 -9.88
C GLY A 36 -1.93 -13.26 -8.62
N LYS A 37 -1.82 -14.00 -7.52
CA LYS A 37 -1.46 -13.46 -6.19
C LYS A 37 -0.09 -12.76 -6.18
N ASN A 38 0.90 -13.28 -6.89
CA ASN A 38 2.29 -12.84 -6.78
C ASN A 38 2.48 -11.38 -7.21
N GLY A 39 2.99 -10.56 -6.29
CA GLY A 39 3.19 -9.13 -6.52
C GLY A 39 1.91 -8.31 -6.75
N SER A 40 0.73 -8.89 -6.47
CA SER A 40 -0.54 -8.17 -6.51
C SER A 40 -0.80 -7.35 -5.24
N CYS A 41 -0.22 -7.74 -4.11
CA CYS A 41 -0.20 -6.96 -2.88
C CYS A 41 1.18 -6.30 -2.70
N LEU A 42 1.20 -4.99 -2.44
CA LEU A 42 2.41 -4.17 -2.49
C LEU A 42 2.47 -3.19 -1.31
N LEU A 43 3.64 -3.09 -0.67
CA LEU A 43 3.98 -1.92 0.15
C LEU A 43 4.21 -0.74 -0.79
N TYR A 44 3.19 0.11 -0.93
CA TYR A 44 3.18 1.18 -1.92
C TYR A 44 3.94 2.43 -1.45
N ALA A 45 3.79 2.77 -0.18
CA ALA A 45 4.48 3.90 0.42
C ALA A 45 4.98 3.52 1.79
N LEU A 46 6.24 3.85 2.07
CA LEU A 46 6.83 3.83 3.40
C LEU A 46 7.38 5.22 3.66
N TYR A 47 7.17 5.73 4.87
CA TYR A 47 7.87 6.92 5.33
C TYR A 47 9.39 6.69 5.22
N PRO A 48 10.20 7.66 4.76
CA PRO A 48 11.61 7.42 4.43
C PRO A 48 12.44 6.76 5.53
N ASP A 49 12.17 7.09 6.80
CA ASP A 49 12.91 6.50 7.92
C ASP A 49 12.48 5.06 8.21
N ILE A 50 11.19 4.74 8.01
CA ILE A 50 10.69 3.36 8.08
C ILE A 50 11.25 2.52 6.94
N ALA A 51 11.41 3.09 5.74
CA ALA A 51 11.97 2.38 4.59
C ALA A 51 13.44 1.95 4.79
N LYS A 52 14.17 2.67 5.66
CA LYS A 52 15.57 2.37 6.03
C LYS A 52 15.67 1.39 7.19
N ASP A 53 14.60 1.23 7.97
CA ASP A 53 14.54 0.28 9.08
C ASP A 53 14.35 -1.13 8.55
N ALA A 54 15.39 -1.96 8.66
CA ALA A 54 15.38 -3.32 8.15
C ALA A 54 14.37 -4.22 8.89
N PHE A 55 14.24 -4.05 10.22
CA PHE A 55 13.33 -4.83 11.04
C PHE A 55 11.87 -4.55 10.67
N LEU A 56 11.51 -3.26 10.55
CA LEU A 56 10.16 -2.88 10.14
C LEU A 56 9.87 -3.30 8.70
N ARG A 57 10.83 -3.17 7.78
CA ARG A 57 10.65 -3.58 6.39
C ARG A 57 10.36 -5.08 6.28
N GLU A 58 11.08 -5.91 7.03
CA GLU A 58 10.86 -7.35 7.07
C GLU A 58 9.46 -7.67 7.62
N LYS A 59 9.06 -7.08 8.74
CA LYS A 59 7.73 -7.30 9.34
C LYS A 59 6.59 -6.83 8.46
N LEU A 60 6.76 -5.71 7.77
CA LEU A 60 5.76 -5.21 6.83
C LEU A 60 5.67 -6.12 5.60
N GLN A 61 6.78 -6.68 5.13
CA GLN A 61 6.77 -7.65 4.04
C GLN A 61 6.09 -8.96 4.45
N GLU A 62 6.41 -9.50 5.64
CA GLU A 62 5.70 -10.66 6.22
C GLU A 62 4.19 -10.42 6.29
N CYS A 63 3.75 -9.22 6.69
CA CYS A 63 2.34 -8.85 6.72
C CYS A 63 1.69 -8.89 5.31
N VAL A 64 2.38 -8.37 4.29
CA VAL A 64 1.91 -8.45 2.89
C VAL A 64 1.77 -9.89 2.43
N ASP A 65 2.79 -10.71 2.69
CA ASP A 65 2.80 -12.11 2.29
C ASP A 65 1.71 -12.90 3.02
N TYR A 66 1.54 -12.67 4.32
CA TYR A 66 0.46 -13.29 5.11
C TYR A 66 -0.92 -12.97 4.53
N ILE A 67 -1.20 -11.71 4.21
CA ILE A 67 -2.49 -11.31 3.63
C ILE A 67 -2.70 -12.01 2.29
N ARG A 68 -1.69 -11.97 1.42
CA ARG A 68 -1.77 -12.58 0.08
C ARG A 68 -2.06 -14.09 0.15
N ASP A 69 -1.43 -14.78 1.08
CA ASP A 69 -1.44 -16.22 1.12
C ASP A 69 -2.67 -16.75 1.87
N ASN A 70 -3.17 -16.02 2.88
CA ASN A 70 -4.24 -16.48 3.77
C ASN A 70 -5.63 -15.87 3.50
N TYR A 71 -5.73 -14.75 2.77
CA TYR A 71 -7.03 -14.12 2.49
C TYR A 71 -7.52 -14.45 1.08
N ASP A 72 -8.85 -14.47 0.93
CA ASP A 72 -9.50 -14.37 -0.37
C ASP A 72 -9.35 -12.93 -0.89
N MET A 73 -8.41 -12.74 -1.81
CA MET A 73 -8.07 -11.42 -2.36
C MET A 73 -9.24 -10.76 -3.10
N GLU A 74 -10.19 -11.54 -3.63
CA GLU A 74 -11.35 -10.99 -4.34
C GLU A 74 -12.29 -10.24 -3.38
N THR A 75 -12.25 -10.57 -2.09
CA THR A 75 -13.06 -9.88 -1.07
C THR A 75 -12.68 -8.40 -0.96
N PHE A 76 -11.43 -8.02 -1.25
CA PHE A 76 -11.02 -6.60 -1.27
C PHE A 76 -11.66 -5.77 -2.40
N THR A 77 -12.30 -6.42 -3.38
CA THR A 77 -12.98 -5.74 -4.50
C THR A 77 -14.47 -5.51 -4.26
N LYS A 78 -15.03 -6.16 -3.24
CA LYS A 78 -16.43 -6.04 -2.83
C LYS A 78 -16.58 -4.76 -2.00
N ILE A 79 -16.71 -3.63 -2.70
CA ILE A 79 -17.01 -2.31 -2.11
C ILE A 79 -18.52 -2.18 -1.95
#